data_AF-A0A527GKN3-F1
#
_entry.id   AF-A0A527GKN3-F1
#
_cell.length_a   1.000
_cell.length_b   1.000
_cell.length_c   1.000
_cell.angle_alpha   90.00
_cell.angle_beta   90.00
_cell.angle_gamma   90.00
#
_symmetry.space_group_name_H-M   'P 1'
#
loop_
_entity.id
_entity.type
_entity.pdbx_description
1 polymer ?
#
loop_
_entity_poly.entity_id
_entity_poly.type
_entity_poly.pdbx_seq_one_letter_code
_entity_poly.pdbx_strand_id
1 'polypeptide(L)' 'GIVIAPIGPEEGEQVLAKLTKVGSRFEREDIGLVRLQPILRGVAAII' A
#
# COMPACT_ATOMS: atom_id res chain seq x y z
N GLY A 1 -7.59 2.59 13.57
CA GLY A 1 -6.74 1.53 13.01
C GLY A 1 -5.90 2.10 11.90
N ILE A 2 -4.70 1.56 11.68
CA ILE A 2 -3.75 2.05 10.67
C ILE A 2 -3.50 0.95 9.65
N VAL A 3 -3.46 1.30 8.36
CA VAL A 3 -3.01 0.44 7.27
C VAL A 3 -1.81 1.10 6.62
N ILE A 4 -0.76 0.32 6.38
CA ILE A 4 0.39 0.73 5.55
C ILE A 4 0.33 -0.14 4.30
N ALA A 5 0.23 0.48 3.12
CA ALA A 5 0.14 -0.25 1.87
C ALA A 5 0.78 0.55 0.73
N PRO A 6 1.45 -0.12 -0.22
CA PRO A 6 1.78 0.50 -1.49
C PRO A 6 0.50 0.63 -2.33
N ILE A 7 0.31 1.79 -2.95
CA ILE A 7 -0.85 2.10 -3.79
C ILE A 7 -0.33 2.55 -5.15
N GLY A 8 -0.71 1.82 -6.21
CA GLY A 8 -0.26 2.08 -7.57
C GLY A 8 -0.53 0.89 -8.49
N PRO A 9 0.00 0.92 -9.72
CA PRO A 9 -0.06 -0.21 -10.65
C PRO A 9 0.68 -1.44 -10.09
N GLU A 10 0.28 -2.63 -10.56
CA GLU A 10 0.90 -3.90 -10.16
C GLU A 10 2.39 -3.98 -10.51
N GLU A 11 2.75 -3.47 -11.69
CA GLU A 11 4.12 -3.29 -12.13
C GLU A 11 4.47 -1.80 -12.19
N GLY A 12 5.62 -1.43 -11.64
CA GLY A 12 6.14 -0.06 -11.68
C GLY A 12 6.12 0.66 -10.34
N GLU A 13 6.11 1.98 -10.41
CA GLU A 13 6.20 2.86 -9.25
C GLU A 13 4.88 2.95 -8.49
N GLN A 14 4.95 2.79 -7.18
CA GLN A 14 3.82 2.85 -6.25
C GLN A 14 4.12 3.91 -5.19
N VAL A 15 3.08 4.46 -4.57
CA VAL A 15 3.24 5.31 -3.39
C VAL A 15 2.98 4.49 -2.14
N LEU A 16 3.94 4.40 -1.23
CA LEU A 16 3.71 3.85 0.10
C LEU A 16 2.89 4.85 0.91
N ALA A 17 1.67 4.46 1.27
CA ALA A 17 0.74 5.33 1.98
C ALA A 17 0.37 4.76 3.36
N LYS A 18 0.20 5.66 4.32
CA LYS A 18 -0.41 5.39 5.63
C LYS A 18 -1.86 5.85 5.60
N LEU A 19 -2.78 4.92 5.84
CA LEU A 19 -4.20 5.18 5.97
C LEU A 19 -4.60 5.05 7.44
N THR A 20 -5.09 6.15 8.03
CA THR A 20 -5.58 6.15 9.41
C THR A 20 -7.10 6.21 9.39
N LYS A 21 -7.76 5.19 9.96
CA LYS A 21 -9.23 5.22 10.13
C LYS A 21 -9.60 6.22 11.21
N VAL A 22 -10.33 7.26 10.84
CA VAL A 22 -10.88 8.29 11.73
C VAL A 22 -12.40 8.25 11.62
N GLY A 23 -13.06 7.65 12.62
CA GLY A 23 -14.50 7.40 12.57
C GLY A 23 -14.89 6.49 11.39
N SER A 24 -15.71 7.02 10.48
CA SER A 24 -16.16 6.33 9.26
C SER A 24 -15.26 6.51 8.04
N ARG A 25 -14.24 7.39 8.11
CA ARG A 25 -13.36 7.71 6.97
C ARG A 25 -11.93 7.23 7.18
N PHE A 26 -11.16 7.26 6.10
CA PHE A 26 -9.71 7.11 6.14
C PHE A 26 -9.05 8.43 5.73
N GLU A 27 -8.07 8.85 6.53
CA GLU A 27 -7.15 9.94 6.20
C GLU A 27 -5.85 9.34 5.66
N ARG A 28 -5.32 9.91 4.58
CA ARG A 28 -4.16 9.39 3.84
C ARG A 28 -2.96 10.31 3.99
N GLU A 29 -1.82 9.72 4.26
CA GLU A 29 -0.51 10.36 4.25
C GLU A 29 0.41 9.55 3.32
N ASP A 30 1.00 10.22 2.33
CA ASP A 30 1.98 9.60 1.42
C ASP A 30 3.37 9.66 2.06
N ILE A 31 4.02 8.50 2.19
CA ILE A 31 5.34 8.36 2.81
C ILE A 31 6.43 8.54 1.76
N GLY A 32 6.25 7.96 0.57
CA GLY A 32 7.21 8.05 -0.52
C GLY A 32 6.97 7.03 -1.62
N LEU A 33 7.82 7.09 -2.64
CA LEU A 33 7.78 6.20 -3.81
C LEU A 33 8.47 4.86 -3.50
N VAL A 34 7.85 3.75 -3.89
CA VAL A 34 8.36 2.38 -3.72
C VAL A 34 8.11 1.54 -4.97
N ARG A 35 8.81 0.41 -5.07
CA ARG A 35 8.60 -0.61 -6.11
C ARG A 35 8.56 -1.98 -5.46
N LEU A 36 7.37 -2.39 -5.01
CA LEU A 36 7.16 -3.67 -4.35
C LEU A 36 6.51 -4.66 -5.31
N GLN A 37 6.70 -5.96 -5.06
CA GLN A 37 5.95 -6.99 -5.77
C GLN A 37 4.45 -6.81 -5.52
N PRO A 38 3.61 -7.06 -6.54
CA PRO A 38 2.16 -6.92 -6.38
C PRO A 38 1.60 -7.88 -5.33
N ILE A 39 0.61 -7.40 -4.57
CA ILE A 39 -0.07 -8.20 -3.54
C ILE A 39 -1.13 -9.08 -4.22
N LEU A 40 -0.70 -10.23 -4.76
CA LEU A 40 -1.57 -11.19 -5.43
C LEU A 40 -2.10 -12.25 -4.46
N ARG A 41 -3.37 -12.64 -4.63
CA ARG A 41 -3.95 -13.75 -3.84
C ARG A 41 -3.30 -15.07 -4.21
N GLY A 42 -2.93 -15.86 -3.20
CA GLY A 42 -2.43 -17.24 -3.40
C GLY A 42 -1.00 -17.35 -3.92
N VAL A 43 -0.31 -16.23 -4.12
CA VAL A 43 1.12 -16.20 -4.48
C VAL A 43 1.89 -15.69 -3.27
N ALA A 44 2.52 -16.59 -2.54
CA ALA A 44 3.62 -16.19 -1.68
C ALA A 44 4.81 -15.92 -2.59
N ALA A 45 5.11 -14.65 -2.87
CA ALA A 45 6.36 -14.28 -3.51
C ALA A 45 7.48 -14.55 -2.50
N ILE A 46 8.12 -15.72 -2.63
CA ILE A 46 9.38 -16.02 -1.93
C ILE A 46 10.45 -15.14 -2.56
N ILE A 47 11.01 -14.24 -1.77
CA ILE A 47 12.35 -13.69 -1.98
C ILE A 47 13.18 -14.13 -0.78
#